data_AF-A0A7Y5X4H4-F1
#
_entry.id   AF-A0A7Y5X4H4-F1
#
_cell.length_a   1.000
_cell.length_b   1.000
_cell.length_c   1.000
_cell.angle_alpha   90.00
_cell.angle_beta   90.00
_cell.angle_gamma   90.00
#
_symmetry.space_group_name_H-M   'P 1'
#
loop_
_entity.id
_entity.type
_entity.pdbx_description
1 polymer ?
#
loop_
_entity_poly.entity_id
_entity_poly.type
_entity_poly.pdbx_seq_one_letter_code
_entity_poly.pdbx_strand_id
1 'polypeptide(L)'
;MALVQRQRVDRDEVFLEHTKSICPVCKAIIDAEVNIRDNAYSCANAVASNGQFEALVYSDAELYLRQQRFNKPGTLPLAFQTELKDGCPLDCGLCPEHKQHSCLGLIEVNSNCNLDCPICFADSGHQPDGYALTREQVAFMLDTFVAAEGDPEVIQFSGGEPTIHPQIVEFVASNRSGRCALCSAR
;
A
#
# COMPACT_ATOMS: atom_id res chain seq x y z
N MET A 1 23.42 -33.11 -40.23
CA MET A 1 22.71 -32.43 -39.13
C MET A 1 21.69 -31.51 -39.77
N ALA A 2 20.41 -31.91 -39.76
CA ALA A 2 19.35 -31.13 -40.38
C ALA A 2 19.17 -29.80 -39.62
N LEU A 3 19.29 -28.68 -40.35
CA LEU A 3 18.97 -27.35 -39.85
C LEU A 3 17.47 -27.34 -39.55
N VAL A 4 17.10 -27.37 -38.27
CA VAL A 4 15.72 -27.10 -37.85
C VAL A 4 15.40 -25.68 -38.30
N GLN A 5 14.58 -25.54 -39.34
CA GLN A 5 14.09 -24.25 -39.79
C GLN A 5 13.20 -23.68 -38.69
N ARG A 6 13.77 -22.79 -37.87
CA ARG A 6 13.00 -22.00 -36.92
C ARG A 6 12.13 -21.03 -37.72
N GLN A 7 10.83 -21.28 -37.76
CA GLN A 7 9.87 -20.32 -38.28
C GLN A 7 9.65 -19.19 -37.26
N ARG A 8 9.35 -17.99 -37.76
CA ARG A 8 8.91 -16.89 -36.92
C ARG A 8 7.50 -17.21 -36.44
N VAL A 9 7.25 -17.01 -35.15
CA VAL A 9 5.95 -17.20 -34.50
C VAL A 9 5.69 -15.97 -33.65
N ASP A 10 4.47 -15.44 -33.72
CA ASP A 10 4.04 -14.34 -32.86
C ASP A 10 3.80 -14.86 -31.43
N ARG A 11 3.95 -14.00 -30.41
CA ARG A 11 3.56 -14.35 -29.03
C ARG A 11 2.04 -14.36 -28.93
N ASP A 12 1.52 -15.20 -28.04
CA ASP A 12 0.08 -15.23 -27.71
C ASP A 12 -0.36 -14.07 -26.79
N GLU A 13 0.52 -13.09 -26.56
CA GLU A 13 0.30 -11.96 -25.65
C GLU A 13 0.98 -10.69 -26.17
N VAL A 14 0.46 -9.55 -25.72
CA VAL A 14 1.01 -8.23 -26.03
C VAL A 14 1.71 -7.67 -24.81
N PHE A 15 2.99 -7.33 -24.95
CA PHE A 15 3.74 -6.64 -23.92
C PHE A 15 3.25 -5.20 -23.76
N LEU A 16 2.92 -4.79 -22.53
CA LEU A 16 2.52 -3.42 -22.23
C LEU A 16 3.64 -2.64 -21.56
N GLU A 17 4.13 -3.13 -20.41
CA GLU A 17 5.13 -2.41 -19.62
C GLU A 17 6.03 -3.32 -18.79
N HIS A 18 7.19 -2.79 -18.42
CA HIS A 18 8.07 -3.38 -17.42
C HIS A 18 7.79 -2.76 -16.05
N THR A 19 7.76 -3.60 -15.02
CA THR A 19 7.58 -3.15 -13.63
C THR A 19 8.44 -3.99 -12.67
N LYS A 20 8.40 -3.65 -11.38
CA LYS A 20 8.97 -4.48 -10.31
C LYS A 20 7.85 -5.25 -9.61
N SER A 21 8.15 -6.46 -9.18
CA SER A 21 7.24 -7.31 -8.41
C SER A 21 7.96 -7.91 -7.20
N ILE A 22 7.20 -8.58 -6.33
CA ILE A 22 7.70 -9.30 -5.16
C ILE A 22 7.47 -10.79 -5.36
N CYS A 23 8.51 -11.60 -5.19
CA CYS A 23 8.37 -13.06 -5.25
C CYS A 23 7.42 -13.56 -4.14
N PRO A 24 6.38 -14.35 -4.45
CA PRO A 24 5.42 -14.80 -3.44
C PRO A 24 6.06 -15.72 -2.39
N VAL A 25 7.15 -16.40 -2.75
CA VAL A 25 7.86 -17.36 -1.90
C VAL A 25 8.92 -16.69 -1.02
N CYS A 26 9.93 -16.06 -1.62
CA CYS A 26 11.07 -15.51 -0.86
C CYS A 26 10.99 -13.99 -0.61
N LYS A 27 9.95 -13.31 -1.10
CA LYS A 27 9.74 -11.86 -0.98
C LYS A 27 10.83 -10.98 -1.59
N ALA A 28 11.74 -11.54 -2.40
CA ALA A 28 12.73 -10.78 -3.14
C ALA A 28 12.04 -9.90 -4.20
N ILE A 29 12.60 -8.71 -4.41
CA ILE A 29 12.19 -7.78 -5.47
C ILE A 29 12.78 -8.25 -6.80
N ILE A 30 11.95 -8.31 -7.83
CA ILE A 30 12.31 -8.86 -9.15
C ILE A 30 11.70 -8.06 -10.28
N ASP A 31 12.28 -8.17 -11.47
CA ASP A 31 11.72 -7.61 -12.70
C ASP A 31 10.51 -8.40 -13.18
N ALA A 32 9.56 -7.67 -13.73
CA ALA A 32 8.25 -8.12 -14.13
C ALA A 32 7.86 -7.56 -15.50
N GLU A 33 7.05 -8.32 -16.24
CA GLU A 33 6.33 -7.83 -17.42
C GLU A 33 4.83 -7.83 -17.14
N VAL A 34 4.15 -6.74 -17.50
CA VAL A 34 2.69 -6.68 -17.58
C VAL A 34 2.29 -6.92 -19.02
N ASN A 35 1.57 -8.02 -19.25
CA ASN A 35 1.16 -8.48 -20.57
C ASN A 35 -0.36 -8.58 -20.66
N ILE A 36 -0.88 -8.44 -21.88
CA ILE A 36 -2.29 -8.65 -22.21
C ILE A 36 -2.43 -10.02 -22.87
N ARG A 37 -3.24 -10.90 -22.28
CA ARG A 37 -3.62 -12.21 -22.82
C ARG A 37 -5.11 -12.44 -22.60
N ASP A 38 -5.84 -12.87 -23.62
CA ASP A 38 -7.29 -13.18 -23.54
C ASP A 38 -8.14 -12.06 -22.89
N ASN A 39 -7.85 -10.80 -23.19
CA ASN A 39 -8.49 -9.61 -22.59
C ASN A 39 -8.28 -9.44 -21.08
N ALA A 40 -7.28 -10.11 -20.49
CA ALA A 40 -6.87 -9.97 -19.10
C ALA A 40 -5.42 -9.49 -18.99
N TYR A 41 -5.12 -8.77 -17.92
CA TYR A 41 -3.77 -8.35 -17.56
C TYR A 41 -3.11 -9.33 -16.62
N SER A 42 -1.96 -9.84 -17.01
CA SER A 42 -1.14 -10.68 -16.15
C SER A 42 0.25 -10.11 -15.95
N CYS A 43 0.76 -10.27 -14.72
CA CYS A 43 2.11 -9.93 -14.34
C CYS A 43 2.93 -11.22 -14.29
N ALA A 44 3.82 -11.40 -15.25
CA ALA A 44 4.72 -12.55 -15.32
C ALA A 44 6.08 -12.20 -14.71
N ASN A 45 6.54 -13.08 -13.83
CA ASN A 45 7.75 -12.89 -13.05
C ASN A 45 8.56 -14.17 -13.00
N ALA A 46 9.89 -14.08 -12.94
CA ALA A 46 10.76 -15.23 -12.78
C ALA A 46 11.87 -14.96 -11.76
N VAL A 47 12.06 -15.88 -10.81
CA VAL A 47 13.26 -15.90 -9.95
C VAL A 47 14.02 -17.19 -10.22
N ALA A 48 15.35 -17.11 -10.37
CA ALA A 48 16.19 -18.28 -10.66
C ALA A 48 15.98 -19.45 -9.68
N SER A 49 15.64 -19.16 -8.41
CA SER A 49 15.40 -20.15 -7.36
C SER A 49 13.96 -20.65 -7.25
N ASN A 50 12.96 -19.87 -7.66
CA ASN A 50 11.54 -20.15 -7.41
C ASN A 50 10.69 -20.32 -8.68
N GLY A 51 11.31 -20.26 -9.86
CA GLY A 51 10.63 -20.45 -11.14
C GLY A 51 9.81 -19.24 -11.59
N GLN A 52 8.97 -19.47 -12.61
CA GLN A 52 8.06 -18.48 -13.15
C GLN A 52 6.72 -18.50 -12.39
N PHE A 53 6.14 -17.31 -12.22
CA PHE A 53 4.79 -17.16 -11.72
C PHE A 53 4.06 -16.05 -12.47
N GLU A 54 2.75 -16.21 -12.56
CA GLU A 54 1.85 -15.29 -13.24
C GLU A 54 0.73 -14.92 -12.27
N ALA A 55 0.38 -13.64 -12.20
CA ALA A 55 -0.72 -13.16 -11.38
C ALA A 55 -1.64 -12.25 -12.20
N LEU A 56 -2.95 -12.41 -12.03
CA LEU A 56 -3.94 -11.52 -12.62
C LEU A 56 -3.86 -10.14 -11.94
N VAL A 57 -3.59 -9.10 -12.72
CA VAL A 57 -3.58 -7.70 -12.25
C VAL A 57 -4.96 -7.07 -12.44
N TYR A 58 -5.59 -7.32 -13.58
CA TYR A 58 -6.89 -6.74 -13.92
C TYR A 58 -7.60 -7.63 -14.94
N SER A 59 -8.90 -7.89 -14.75
CA SER A 59 -9.65 -8.87 -15.55
C SER A 59 -10.19 -8.35 -16.89
N ASP A 60 -10.06 -7.05 -17.17
CA ASP A 60 -10.54 -6.41 -18.39
C ASP A 60 -9.47 -5.49 -18.99
N ALA A 61 -8.96 -5.88 -20.17
CA ALA A 61 -7.82 -5.20 -20.73
C ALA A 61 -8.14 -3.78 -21.23
N GLU A 62 -9.35 -3.59 -21.76
CA GLU A 62 -9.79 -2.32 -22.31
C GLU A 62 -10.02 -1.29 -21.20
N LEU A 63 -10.67 -1.70 -20.11
CA LEU A 63 -10.90 -0.82 -18.95
C LEU A 63 -9.60 -0.37 -18.31
N TYR A 64 -8.61 -1.26 -18.17
CA TYR A 64 -7.33 -0.89 -17.58
C TYR A 64 -6.51 0.05 -18.49
N LEU A 65 -6.59 -0.06 -19.83
CA LEU A 65 -5.99 0.97 -20.70
C LEU A 65 -6.72 2.30 -20.60
N ARG A 66 -8.06 2.25 -20.56
CA ARG A 66 -8.90 3.44 -20.50
C ARG A 66 -8.66 4.23 -19.22
N GLN A 67 -8.48 3.56 -18.08
CA GLN A 67 -8.27 4.24 -16.79
C GLN A 67 -6.96 5.04 -16.75
N GLN A 68 -5.92 4.62 -17.47
CA GLN A 68 -4.61 5.33 -17.46
C GLN A 68 -4.73 6.78 -17.93
N ARG A 69 -5.74 7.09 -18.75
CA ARG A 69 -6.01 8.45 -19.24
C ARG A 69 -6.50 9.41 -18.14
N PHE A 70 -6.92 8.87 -16.99
CA PHE A 70 -7.37 9.66 -15.83
C PHE A 70 -6.29 9.78 -14.75
N ASN A 71 -5.06 9.30 -15.00
CA ASN A 71 -3.96 9.49 -14.07
C ASN A 71 -3.67 10.99 -13.90
N LYS A 72 -3.79 11.48 -12.67
CA LYS A 72 -3.37 12.83 -12.29
C LYS A 72 -1.89 12.83 -11.90
N PRO A 73 -1.18 13.95 -12.09
CA PRO A 73 0.11 14.15 -11.45
C PRO A 73 0.05 13.89 -9.93
N GLY A 74 1.13 13.30 -9.42
CA GLY A 74 1.34 13.14 -8.00
C GLY A 74 1.35 14.50 -7.28
N THR A 75 0.69 14.57 -6.12
CA THR A 75 0.80 15.69 -5.20
C THR A 75 1.86 15.32 -4.16
N LEU A 76 2.84 16.17 -3.91
CA LEU A 76 3.89 15.89 -2.92
C LEU A 76 3.47 16.40 -1.54
N PRO A 77 3.86 15.70 -0.45
CA PRO A 77 3.68 16.21 0.90
C PRO A 77 4.61 17.42 1.15
N LEU A 78 4.28 18.22 2.16
CA LEU A 78 5.10 19.32 2.65
C LEU A 78 6.36 18.84 3.36
N ALA A 79 6.30 17.66 3.98
CA ALA A 79 7.42 17.04 4.68
C ALA A 79 7.48 15.54 4.43
N PHE A 80 8.69 15.05 4.15
CA PHE A 80 9.00 13.62 4.08
C PHE A 80 9.37 13.09 5.46
N GLN A 81 9.01 11.84 5.75
CA GLN A 81 9.16 11.20 7.07
C GLN A 81 10.39 10.30 7.19
N THR A 82 10.94 9.87 6.05
CA THR A 82 12.07 8.94 5.99
C THR A 82 13.10 9.40 4.96
N GLU A 83 14.30 8.80 5.03
CA GLU A 83 15.35 8.98 4.03
C GLU A 83 15.29 7.88 2.97
N LEU A 84 15.91 8.13 1.82
CA LEU A 84 16.14 7.11 0.82
C LEU A 84 17.46 6.38 1.10
N LYS A 85 17.40 5.06 1.30
CA LYS A 85 18.53 4.17 1.59
C LYS A 85 18.60 3.01 0.60
N ASP A 86 17.56 2.17 0.56
CA ASP A 86 17.51 0.92 -0.22
C ASP A 86 16.52 0.96 -1.40
N GLY A 87 15.76 2.05 -1.57
CA GLY A 87 14.76 2.28 -2.60
C GLY A 87 13.38 1.67 -2.31
N CYS A 88 12.36 2.05 -3.08
CA CYS A 88 11.02 1.47 -2.97
C CYS A 88 10.99 0.01 -3.49
N PRO A 89 10.40 -0.97 -2.76
CA PRO A 89 9.58 -0.87 -1.54
C PRO A 89 10.32 -1.11 -0.19
N LEU A 90 11.65 -1.11 -0.16
CA LEU A 90 12.43 -1.38 1.05
C LEU A 90 12.47 -0.19 2.01
N ASP A 91 12.45 1.04 1.48
CA ASP A 91 12.39 2.28 2.27
C ASP A 91 10.94 2.71 2.56
N CYS A 92 10.16 1.87 3.26
CA CYS A 92 8.75 2.15 3.53
C CYS A 92 8.56 3.40 4.41
N GLY A 93 7.63 4.28 4.01
CA GLY A 93 7.35 5.59 4.62
C GLY A 93 7.14 6.66 3.54
N LEU A 94 6.75 7.88 3.93
CA LEU A 94 6.73 9.05 3.03
C LEU A 94 8.18 9.49 2.74
N CYS A 95 8.93 8.74 1.94
CA CYS A 95 10.30 9.04 1.53
C CYS A 95 10.36 10.00 0.33
N PRO A 96 11.52 10.57 -0.03
CA PRO A 96 11.65 11.46 -1.20
C PRO A 96 11.30 10.83 -2.55
N GLU A 97 11.32 9.49 -2.67
CA GLU A 97 10.85 8.76 -3.86
C GLU A 97 9.33 8.56 -3.89
N HIS A 98 8.63 8.89 -2.80
CA HIS A 98 7.18 8.73 -2.71
C HIS A 98 6.48 9.77 -3.59
N LYS A 99 5.62 9.29 -4.50
CA LYS A 99 5.05 10.11 -5.58
C LYS A 99 3.66 10.68 -5.28
N GLN A 100 3.14 10.49 -4.07
CA GLN A 100 1.82 10.98 -3.68
C GLN A 100 1.84 11.43 -2.21
N HIS A 101 0.95 12.31 -1.83
CA HIS A 101 0.69 12.66 -0.44
C HIS A 101 -0.28 11.64 0.20
N SER A 102 -0.45 11.68 1.51
CA SER A 102 -1.38 10.80 2.21
C SER A 102 -2.80 11.37 2.18
N CYS A 103 -3.63 10.88 1.25
CA CYS A 103 -5.05 11.29 1.17
C CYS A 103 -5.87 10.83 2.38
N LEU A 104 -5.50 9.70 3.00
CA LEU A 104 -6.15 9.12 4.17
C LEU A 104 -5.07 8.65 5.13
N GLY A 105 -5.03 9.25 6.32
CA GLY A 105 -4.22 8.72 7.41
C GLY A 105 -4.96 7.55 8.06
N LEU A 106 -4.24 6.47 8.37
CA LEU A 106 -4.75 5.35 9.14
C LEU A 106 -3.84 5.11 10.35
N ILE A 107 -4.42 5.09 11.55
CA ILE A 107 -3.72 4.81 12.80
C ILE A 107 -4.34 3.58 13.42
N GLU A 108 -3.58 2.49 13.49
CA GLU A 108 -3.95 1.31 14.26
C GLU A 108 -3.75 1.58 15.75
N VAL A 109 -4.83 1.85 16.47
CA VAL A 109 -4.76 2.27 17.88
C VAL A 109 -4.58 1.10 18.83
N ASN A 110 -4.89 -0.12 18.39
CA ASN A 110 -4.66 -1.36 19.11
C ASN A 110 -4.57 -2.53 18.13
N SER A 111 -4.01 -3.66 18.54
CA SER A 111 -4.06 -4.89 17.75
C SER A 111 -5.10 -5.90 18.24
N ASN A 112 -5.76 -5.63 19.36
CA ASN A 112 -6.73 -6.55 19.97
C ASN A 112 -8.14 -6.36 19.38
N CYS A 113 -8.85 -7.46 19.15
CA CYS A 113 -10.26 -7.49 18.76
C CYS A 113 -11.04 -8.37 19.74
N ASN A 114 -12.31 -8.07 19.92
CA ASN A 114 -13.24 -8.90 20.69
C ASN A 114 -13.95 -9.97 19.83
N LEU A 115 -13.49 -10.19 18.60
CA LEU A 115 -13.97 -11.21 17.66
C LEU A 115 -12.80 -11.98 17.02
N ASP A 116 -13.00 -13.27 16.79
CA ASP A 116 -12.02 -14.17 16.16
C ASP A 116 -12.51 -14.58 14.75
N CYS A 117 -12.56 -13.61 13.83
CA CYS A 117 -13.12 -13.80 12.50
C CYS A 117 -12.19 -14.65 11.62
N PRO A 118 -12.65 -15.78 11.03
CA PRO A 118 -11.82 -16.66 10.21
C PRO A 118 -11.38 -16.05 8.86
N ILE A 119 -11.93 -14.87 8.54
CA ILE A 119 -11.62 -14.11 7.31
C ILE A 119 -10.73 -12.90 7.60
N CYS A 120 -10.30 -12.68 8.84
CA CYS A 120 -9.51 -11.51 9.21
C CYS A 120 -8.08 -11.64 8.67
N PHE A 121 -7.73 -10.83 7.68
CA PHE A 121 -6.38 -10.81 7.11
C PHE A 121 -5.30 -10.41 8.13
N ALA A 122 -5.64 -9.50 9.06
CA ALA A 122 -4.74 -8.99 10.09
C ALA A 122 -4.63 -9.91 11.32
N ASP A 123 -5.37 -11.04 11.33
CA ASP A 123 -5.43 -12.01 12.43
C ASP A 123 -5.71 -11.39 13.81
N SER A 124 -6.40 -10.25 13.85
CA SER A 124 -6.43 -9.38 15.04
C SER A 124 -7.31 -9.84 16.20
N GLY A 125 -7.60 -11.15 16.34
CA GLY A 125 -8.48 -11.70 17.37
C GLY A 125 -8.00 -11.45 18.81
N HIS A 126 -8.24 -12.40 19.71
CA HIS A 126 -7.68 -12.33 21.06
C HIS A 126 -6.16 -12.52 21.02
N GLN A 127 -5.43 -11.43 20.82
CA GLN A 127 -3.99 -11.40 20.67
C GLN A 127 -3.31 -11.27 22.04
N PRO A 128 -2.67 -12.33 22.58
CA PRO A 128 -2.08 -12.31 23.92
C PRO A 128 -0.87 -11.37 24.04
N ASP A 129 -0.22 -11.06 22.94
CA ASP A 129 0.91 -10.14 22.79
C ASP A 129 0.53 -8.84 22.06
N GLY A 130 -0.77 -8.49 22.08
CA GLY A 130 -1.25 -7.29 21.43
C GLY A 130 -0.79 -5.98 22.08
N TYR A 131 -0.96 -4.86 21.36
CA TYR A 131 -0.64 -3.52 21.83
C TYR A 131 -1.88 -2.62 21.88
N ALA A 132 -1.76 -1.54 22.64
CA ALA A 132 -2.69 -0.41 22.67
C ALA A 132 -1.85 0.87 22.72
N LEU A 133 -2.07 1.80 21.79
CA LEU A 133 -1.31 3.04 21.71
C LEU A 133 -1.69 3.98 22.85
N THR A 134 -0.69 4.65 23.41
CA THR A 134 -0.94 5.73 24.37
C THR A 134 -1.41 6.98 23.65
N ARG A 135 -2.02 7.90 24.40
CA ARG A 135 -2.45 9.20 23.89
C ARG A 135 -1.28 10.00 23.31
N GLU A 136 -0.11 9.94 23.92
CA GLU A 136 1.09 10.64 23.46
C GLU A 136 1.57 10.08 22.11
N GLN A 137 1.50 8.76 21.91
CA GLN A 137 1.84 8.13 20.64
C GLN A 137 0.86 8.55 19.55
N VAL A 138 -0.44 8.52 19.83
CA VAL A 138 -1.46 8.96 18.87
C VAL A 138 -1.31 10.45 18.54
N ALA A 139 -1.06 11.31 19.54
CA ALA A 139 -0.82 12.73 19.32
C ALA A 139 0.41 12.96 18.41
N PHE A 140 1.52 12.26 18.68
CA PHE A 140 2.71 12.33 17.85
C PHE A 140 2.44 11.93 16.39
N MET A 141 1.69 10.84 16.17
CA MET A 141 1.33 10.39 14.83
C MET A 141 0.44 11.40 14.10
N LEU A 142 -0.54 11.99 14.80
CA LEU A 142 -1.40 13.04 14.26
C LEU A 142 -0.58 14.28 13.89
N ASP A 143 0.29 14.76 14.77
CA ASP A 143 1.13 15.93 14.51
C ASP A 143 2.08 15.69 13.32
N THR A 144 2.61 14.47 13.20
CA THR A 144 3.44 14.06 12.05
C THR A 144 2.63 14.06 10.75
N PHE A 145 1.38 13.61 10.79
CA PHE A 145 0.48 13.65 9.63
C PHE A 145 0.18 15.09 9.21
N VAL A 146 -0.08 15.98 10.17
CA VAL A 146 -0.31 17.40 9.85
C VAL A 146 0.95 18.08 9.32
N ALA A 147 2.13 17.76 9.86
CA ALA A 147 3.38 18.29 9.33
C ALA A 147 3.62 17.88 7.87
N ALA A 148 3.21 16.66 7.49
CA ALA A 148 3.33 16.16 6.13
C ALA A 148 2.29 16.78 5.18
N GLU A 149 1.05 16.98 5.62
CA GLU A 149 -0.06 17.37 4.72
C GLU A 149 -0.51 18.83 4.82
N GLY A 150 -0.19 19.51 5.92
CA GLY A 150 -0.67 20.86 6.22
C GLY A 150 -2.12 20.88 6.71
N ASP A 151 -3.07 20.53 5.84
CA ASP A 151 -4.51 20.43 6.15
C ASP A 151 -5.05 19.05 5.73
N PRO A 152 -4.78 17.98 6.51
CA PRO A 152 -5.23 16.64 6.13
C PRO A 152 -6.75 16.50 6.14
N GLU A 153 -7.31 15.79 5.16
CA GLU A 153 -8.76 15.72 4.99
C GLU A 153 -9.43 14.66 5.87
N VAL A 154 -8.83 13.46 5.97
CA VAL A 154 -9.45 12.30 6.63
C VAL A 154 -8.42 11.50 7.43
N ILE A 155 -8.81 11.10 8.63
CA ILE A 155 -8.09 10.14 9.48
C ILE A 155 -9.03 9.00 9.88
N GLN A 156 -8.53 7.76 9.82
CA GLN A 156 -9.22 6.57 10.27
C GLN A 156 -8.46 5.95 11.44
N PHE A 157 -9.13 5.80 12.58
CA PHE A 157 -8.64 4.93 13.65
C PHE A 157 -9.05 3.48 13.35
N SER A 158 -8.07 2.60 13.31
CA SER A 158 -8.20 1.19 12.97
C SER A 158 -7.47 0.33 14.01
N GLY A 159 -7.11 -0.90 13.67
CA GLY A 159 -6.51 -1.87 14.58
C GLY A 159 -7.18 -3.22 14.46
N GLY A 160 -7.28 -3.93 15.59
CA GLY A 160 -8.28 -4.99 15.74
C GLY A 160 -9.68 -4.39 15.77
N GLU A 161 -10.28 -4.31 16.95
CA GLU A 161 -11.52 -3.54 17.12
C GLU A 161 -11.18 -2.20 17.81
N PRO A 162 -11.12 -1.07 17.07
CA PRO A 162 -10.69 0.20 17.65
C PRO A 162 -11.62 0.68 18.78
N THR A 163 -12.90 0.31 18.76
CA THR A 163 -13.87 0.77 19.77
C THR A 163 -13.65 0.16 21.16
N ILE A 164 -12.89 -0.93 21.29
CA ILE A 164 -12.52 -1.47 22.61
C ILE A 164 -11.37 -0.72 23.25
N HIS A 165 -10.68 0.16 22.51
CA HIS A 165 -9.61 0.96 23.08
C HIS A 165 -10.20 1.94 24.11
N PRO A 166 -9.72 1.97 25.37
CA PRO A 166 -10.35 2.73 26.45
C PRO A 166 -10.38 4.25 26.19
N GLN A 167 -9.47 4.74 25.34
CA GLN A 167 -9.35 6.16 24.99
C GLN A 167 -9.84 6.51 23.57
N ILE A 168 -10.54 5.60 22.87
CA ILE A 168 -10.95 5.84 21.47
C ILE A 168 -11.75 7.14 21.28
N VAL A 169 -12.67 7.42 22.20
CA VAL A 169 -13.48 8.65 22.17
C VAL A 169 -12.60 9.89 22.38
N GLU A 170 -11.58 9.79 23.22
CA GLU A 170 -10.62 10.88 23.46
C GLU A 170 -9.76 11.14 22.22
N PHE A 171 -9.38 10.11 21.47
CA PHE A 171 -8.63 10.25 20.22
C PHE A 171 -9.47 10.98 19.16
N VAL A 172 -10.74 10.58 19.01
CA VAL A 172 -11.69 11.26 18.11
C VAL A 172 -11.97 12.70 18.56
N ALA A 173 -12.11 12.95 19.85
CA ALA A 173 -12.38 14.28 20.39
C ALA A 173 -11.16 15.22 20.32
N SER A 174 -9.96 14.68 20.53
CA SER A 174 -8.71 15.44 20.39
C SER A 174 -8.58 16.00 18.97
N ASN A 175 -9.04 15.23 17.98
CA ASN A 175 -9.13 15.66 16.58
C ASN A 175 -10.17 16.76 16.30
N ARG A 176 -11.06 17.11 17.24
CA ARG A 176 -12.07 18.19 17.09
C ARG A 176 -11.70 19.49 17.80
N SER A 177 -10.76 19.43 18.74
CA SER A 177 -10.57 20.48 19.76
C SER A 177 -9.54 21.56 19.40
N GLY A 178 -9.08 21.65 18.15
CA GLY A 178 -8.07 22.62 17.72
C GLY A 178 -6.66 22.37 18.25
N ARG A 179 -6.46 21.37 19.12
CA ARG A 179 -5.15 21.04 19.70
C ARG A 179 -4.28 20.17 18.80
N CYS A 180 -4.88 19.50 17.83
CA CYS A 180 -4.16 18.95 16.69
C CYS A 180 -4.13 20.05 15.60
N ALA A 181 -2.99 20.21 14.93
CA ALA A 181 -2.81 21.23 13.90
C ALA A 181 -3.87 21.18 12.78
N LEU A 182 -4.51 20.01 12.58
CA LEU A 182 -5.70 19.75 11.75
C LEU A 182 -6.91 20.64 12.04
N CYS A 183 -7.16 20.97 13.31
CA CYS A 183 -8.31 21.80 13.70
C CYS A 183 -7.93 23.24 14.08
N SER A 184 -6.63 23.56 14.22
CA SER A 184 -6.17 24.94 14.47
C SER A 184 -5.87 25.70 13.17
N ALA A 185 -5.83 25.01 12.02
CA ALA A 185 -5.67 25.61 10.69
C ALA A 185 -6.98 26.19 10.09
N ARG A 186 -8.07 26.23 10.86
CA ARG A 186 -9.35 26.87 10.49
C ARG A 186 -9.71 28.01 11.43
#